data_AF-A0A353J874-F1
#
_entry.id   AF-A0A353J874-F1
#
_cell.length_a   1.000
_cell.length_b   1.000
_cell.length_c   1.000
_cell.angle_alpha   90.00
_cell.angle_beta   90.00
_cell.angle_gamma   90.00
#
_symmetry.space_group_name_H-M   'P 1'
#
loop_
_entity.id
_entity.type
_entity.pdbx_description
1 polymer ?
#
loop_
_entity_poly.entity_id
_entity_poly.type
_entity_poly.pdbx_seq_one_letter_code
_entity_poly.pdbx_strand_id
1 'polypeptide(L)'
;MEGEKYHCQGCGSEIPASLINFKTRRAKCPWCGLDVVFPKRHSTASPNAQIALNEAMKLFLEGNYESSKSCAESALSMTNNNAAALFIINYYKAYIAEIKNSHAMDVFFKEKLPDAEFEIEEEEMFKQLLLKTILNIGQYEEQILSKFAEYDDPKELSEFVEAFSPCLILSRSTIDWFTPNMAETYKEISKRTSIPKTWYSLYSSLIKNPDSPFVNNTFYLKTKTQRIYKEFILPIGEIFSCIKDENNKEKFNNAYQKVKRAYESKMQIE
;
A
#
# COMPACT_ATOMS: atom_id res chain seq x y z
N MET A 1 -21.00 -2.04 21.49
CA MET A 1 -20.96 -0.92 20.53
C MET A 1 -22.21 -0.05 20.73
N GLU A 2 -22.38 0.55 21.90
CA GLU A 2 -23.48 1.48 22.18
C GLU A 2 -22.87 2.76 22.76
N GLY A 3 -23.11 3.91 22.13
CA GLY A 3 -22.77 5.22 22.71
C GLY A 3 -22.10 6.24 21.80
N GLU A 4 -21.50 5.84 20.67
CA GLU A 4 -20.93 6.83 19.74
C GLU A 4 -22.00 7.43 18.83
N LYS A 5 -22.15 8.75 18.92
CA LYS A 5 -23.04 9.54 18.07
C LYS A 5 -22.24 10.18 16.94
N TYR A 6 -22.56 9.80 15.71
CA TYR A 6 -21.91 10.35 14.52
C TYR A 6 -22.71 11.52 14.01
N HIS A 7 -22.09 12.66 13.74
CA HIS A 7 -22.82 13.85 13.30
C HIS A 7 -22.39 14.27 11.89
N CYS A 8 -23.35 14.70 11.08
CA CYS A 8 -23.08 15.30 9.79
C CYS A 8 -22.41 16.68 9.98
N GLN A 9 -21.23 16.88 9.43
CA GLN A 9 -20.53 18.17 9.49
C GLN A 9 -21.26 19.30 8.73
N GLY A 10 -22.15 18.96 7.80
CA GLY A 10 -22.92 19.95 7.03
C GLY A 10 -24.18 20.45 7.75
N CYS A 11 -25.02 19.54 8.23
CA CYS A 11 -26.33 19.89 8.83
C CYS A 11 -26.45 19.61 10.33
N GLY A 12 -25.41 19.06 10.96
CA GLY A 12 -25.39 18.75 12.40
C GLY A 12 -26.25 17.54 12.82
N SER A 13 -26.98 16.91 11.89
CA SER A 13 -27.85 15.77 12.19
C SER A 13 -27.04 14.52 12.55
N GLU A 14 -27.56 13.72 13.48
CA GLU A 14 -26.94 12.47 13.94
C GLU A 14 -27.12 11.35 12.90
N ILE A 15 -26.04 10.89 12.26
CA ILE A 15 -26.02 9.81 11.26
C ILE A 15 -26.05 8.45 11.98
N PRO A 16 -27.05 7.57 11.71
CA PRO A 16 -27.09 6.23 12.27
C PRO A 16 -25.87 5.42 11.88
N ALA A 17 -25.28 4.69 12.83
CA ALA A 17 -24.11 3.84 12.61
C ALA A 17 -24.29 2.84 11.45
N SER A 18 -25.52 2.34 11.24
CA SER A 18 -25.85 1.41 10.15
C SER A 18 -25.69 2.00 8.75
N LEU A 19 -25.65 3.33 8.61
CA LEU A 19 -25.43 4.03 7.34
C LEU A 19 -23.96 4.38 7.11
N ILE A 20 -23.09 4.05 8.06
CA ILE A 20 -21.66 4.34 8.00
C ILE A 20 -20.94 3.09 7.51
N ASN A 21 -20.22 3.24 6.40
CA ASN A 21 -19.24 2.25 6.03
C ASN A 21 -18.00 2.45 6.93
N PHE A 22 -17.87 1.67 7.99
CA PHE A 22 -16.77 1.81 8.96
C PHE A 22 -15.39 1.49 8.36
N LYS A 23 -15.32 0.70 7.27
CA LYS A 23 -14.08 0.45 6.54
C LYS A 23 -13.56 1.69 5.83
N THR A 24 -14.44 2.42 5.12
CA THR A 24 -14.08 3.64 4.36
C THR A 24 -14.36 4.94 5.13
N ARG A 25 -14.99 4.82 6.29
CA ARG A 25 -15.34 5.89 7.24
C ARG A 25 -16.20 6.97 6.62
N ARG A 26 -17.01 6.57 5.64
CA ARG A 26 -17.87 7.43 4.83
C ARG A 26 -19.33 7.07 5.05
N ALA A 27 -20.17 8.10 5.06
CA ALA A 27 -21.61 7.96 4.98
C ALA A 27 -22.19 9.10 4.17
N LYS A 28 -23.24 8.81 3.41
CA LYS A 28 -24.08 9.86 2.82
C LYS A 28 -25.12 10.28 3.84
N CYS A 29 -25.12 11.55 4.22
CA CYS A 29 -26.08 12.06 5.20
C CYS A 29 -27.51 11.90 4.65
N PRO A 30 -28.42 11.20 5.35
CA PRO A 30 -29.77 10.98 4.85
C PRO A 30 -30.63 12.26 4.88
N TRP A 31 -30.22 13.29 5.62
CA TRP A 31 -30.96 14.56 5.73
C TRP A 31 -30.53 15.61 4.71
N CYS A 32 -29.23 15.83 4.52
CA CYS A 32 -28.73 16.88 3.63
C CYS A 32 -28.06 16.34 2.35
N GLY A 33 -27.90 15.02 2.24
CA GLY A 33 -27.28 14.38 1.07
C GLY A 33 -25.77 14.55 0.97
N LEU A 34 -25.12 15.25 1.91
CA LEU A 34 -23.67 15.45 1.93
C LEU A 34 -22.93 14.13 2.20
N ASP A 35 -21.88 13.85 1.43
CA ASP A 35 -20.94 12.77 1.73
C ASP A 35 -20.02 13.22 2.88
N VAL A 36 -20.14 12.56 4.03
CA VAL A 36 -19.42 12.87 5.27
C VAL A 36 -18.31 11.85 5.47
N VAL A 37 -17.12 12.32 5.84
CA VAL A 37 -15.99 11.50 6.28
C VAL A 37 -15.83 11.69 7.79
N PHE A 38 -15.80 10.59 8.55
CA PHE A 38 -15.64 10.65 10.00
C PHE A 38 -14.15 10.68 10.41
N PRO A 39 -13.79 11.26 11.57
CA PRO A 39 -12.39 11.38 12.05
C PRO A 39 -11.90 10.08 12.70
N LYS A 40 -10.64 9.68 12.47
CA LYS A 40 -10.08 8.38 12.90
C LYS A 40 -10.28 8.19 14.41
N ARG A 41 -10.54 6.97 14.86
CA ARG A 41 -10.72 6.71 16.30
C ARG A 41 -9.35 6.54 16.94
N HIS A 42 -9.19 7.16 18.11
CA HIS A 42 -8.11 6.79 19.02
C HIS A 42 -8.33 5.39 19.57
N SER A 43 -7.23 4.77 19.98
CA SER A 43 -7.27 3.41 20.45
C SER A 43 -8.23 3.19 21.61
N THR A 44 -9.05 2.14 21.49
CA THR A 44 -9.92 1.64 22.56
C THR A 44 -9.27 0.52 23.38
N ALA A 45 -8.01 0.19 23.06
CA ALA A 45 -7.26 -0.83 23.76
C ALA A 45 -7.07 -0.48 25.25
N SER A 46 -7.11 -1.50 26.11
CA SER A 46 -6.79 -1.30 27.53
C SER A 46 -5.34 -0.81 27.70
N PRO A 47 -5.01 -0.06 28.77
CA PRO A 47 -3.64 0.40 29.01
C PRO A 47 -2.59 -0.72 28.98
N ASN A 48 -2.94 -1.90 29.53
CA ASN A 48 -2.06 -3.06 29.52
C ASN A 48 -1.83 -3.61 28.11
N ALA A 49 -2.86 -3.62 27.27
CA ALA A 49 -2.72 -4.00 25.88
C ALA A 49 -1.83 -3.02 25.11
N GLN A 50 -1.99 -1.71 25.32
CA GLN A 50 -1.15 -0.70 24.69
C GLN A 50 0.33 -0.85 25.09
N ILE A 51 0.60 -1.12 26.38
CA ILE A 51 1.95 -1.39 26.86
C ILE A 51 2.54 -2.62 26.15
N ALA A 52 1.78 -3.72 26.06
CA ALA A 52 2.22 -4.93 25.39
C ALA A 52 2.47 -4.71 23.88
N LEU A 53 1.62 -3.92 23.21
CA LEU A 53 1.78 -3.54 21.80
C LEU A 53 3.03 -2.70 21.56
N ASN A 54 3.25 -1.67 22.38
CA ASN A 54 4.41 -0.81 22.27
C ASN A 54 5.72 -1.58 22.50
N GLU A 55 5.74 -2.48 23.48
CA GLU A 55 6.90 -3.33 23.73
C GLU A 55 7.12 -4.34 22.60
N ALA A 56 6.06 -4.97 22.08
CA ALA A 56 6.14 -5.86 20.93
C ALA A 56 6.76 -5.16 19.72
N MET A 57 6.32 -3.94 19.43
CA MET A 57 6.82 -3.12 18.34
C MET A 57 8.29 -2.74 18.54
N LYS A 58 8.66 -2.25 19.71
CA LYS A 58 10.05 -1.90 20.04
C LYS A 58 10.98 -3.09 19.81
N LEU A 59 10.65 -4.25 20.38
CA LEU A 59 11.42 -5.48 20.22
C LEU A 59 11.51 -5.92 18.75
N PHE A 60 10.44 -5.75 17.98
CA PHE A 60 10.43 -6.06 16.56
C PHE A 60 11.42 -5.17 15.78
N LEU A 61 11.43 -3.87 16.05
CA LEU A 61 12.31 -2.91 15.40
C LEU A 61 13.78 -3.13 15.76
N GLU A 62 14.05 -3.62 16.97
CA GLU A 62 15.36 -4.05 17.47
C GLU A 62 15.81 -5.41 16.90
N GLY A 63 14.92 -6.17 16.26
CA GLY A 63 15.20 -7.49 15.69
C GLY A 63 15.06 -8.65 16.68
N ASN A 64 14.55 -8.39 17.90
CA ASN A 64 14.20 -9.44 18.86
C ASN A 64 12.80 -9.99 18.56
N TYR A 65 12.72 -10.80 17.51
CA TYR A 65 11.45 -11.30 16.98
C TYR A 65 10.73 -12.29 17.90
N GLU A 66 11.45 -13.10 18.67
CA GLU A 66 10.86 -14.09 19.60
C GLU A 66 10.10 -13.40 20.74
N SER A 67 10.77 -12.46 21.42
CA SER A 67 10.16 -11.67 22.48
C SER A 67 9.04 -10.78 21.93
N SER A 68 9.24 -10.18 20.76
CA SER A 68 8.22 -9.39 20.07
C SER A 68 6.94 -10.20 19.82
N LYS A 69 7.06 -11.42 19.29
CA LYS A 69 5.93 -12.34 19.08
C LYS A 69 5.20 -12.65 20.38
N SER A 70 5.93 -12.90 21.47
CA SER A 70 5.32 -13.20 22.78
C SER A 70 4.53 -12.01 23.33
N CYS A 71 5.06 -10.78 23.19
CA CYS A 71 4.35 -9.56 23.57
C CYS A 71 3.12 -9.32 22.68
N ALA A 72 3.21 -9.60 21.37
CA ALA A 72 2.08 -9.46 20.45
C ALA A 72 0.94 -10.46 20.76
N GLU A 73 1.26 -11.71 21.13
CA GLU A 73 0.25 -12.69 21.58
C GLU A 73 -0.43 -12.25 22.87
N SER A 74 0.34 -11.70 23.82
CA SER A 74 -0.21 -11.12 25.04
C SER A 74 -1.17 -9.98 24.71
N ALA A 75 -0.78 -9.05 23.82
CA ALA A 75 -1.64 -7.98 23.35
C ALA A 75 -2.96 -8.49 22.74
N LEU A 76 -2.90 -9.48 21.85
CA LEU A 76 -4.10 -10.07 21.21
C LEU A 76 -5.02 -10.82 22.17
N SER A 77 -4.53 -11.24 23.35
CA SER A 77 -5.42 -11.77 24.39
C SER A 77 -6.30 -10.70 25.05
N MET A 78 -5.92 -9.43 24.88
CA MET A 78 -6.56 -8.25 25.47
C MET A 78 -7.20 -7.31 24.43
N THR A 79 -6.90 -7.50 23.14
CA THR A 79 -7.44 -6.72 22.01
C THR A 79 -7.93 -7.64 20.91
N ASN A 80 -9.07 -7.31 20.32
CA ASN A 80 -9.62 -8.08 19.21
C ASN A 80 -9.03 -7.59 17.89
N ASN A 81 -8.47 -8.51 17.09
CA ASN A 81 -8.09 -8.29 15.69
C ASN A 81 -7.10 -7.13 15.43
N ASN A 82 -6.19 -6.83 16.35
CA ASN A 82 -5.17 -5.81 16.11
C ASN A 82 -4.21 -6.25 14.98
N ALA A 83 -4.22 -5.54 13.87
CA ALA A 83 -3.46 -5.77 12.65
C ALA A 83 -1.95 -5.72 12.87
N ALA A 84 -1.45 -4.80 13.72
CA ALA A 84 -0.02 -4.70 14.02
C ALA A 84 0.47 -5.96 14.78
N ALA A 85 -0.26 -6.40 15.80
CA ALA A 85 0.06 -7.61 16.54
C ALA A 85 -0.08 -8.88 15.68
N LEU A 86 -1.16 -8.98 14.88
CA LEU A 86 -1.35 -10.07 13.93
C LEU A 86 -0.21 -10.11 12.90
N PHE A 87 0.25 -8.97 12.40
CA PHE A 87 1.38 -8.89 11.49
C PHE A 87 2.66 -9.44 12.14
N ILE A 88 3.00 -8.99 13.35
CA ILE A 88 4.20 -9.46 14.09
C ILE A 88 4.21 -10.99 14.21
N ILE A 89 3.08 -11.57 14.61
CA ILE A 89 2.96 -13.02 14.80
C ILE A 89 3.10 -13.78 13.48
N ASN A 90 2.43 -13.32 12.41
CA ASN A 90 2.50 -13.98 11.11
C ASN A 90 3.88 -13.81 10.46
N TYR A 91 4.52 -12.66 10.64
CA TYR A 91 5.87 -12.40 10.17
C TYR A 91 6.88 -13.34 10.84
N TYR A 92 6.80 -13.48 12.16
CA TYR A 92 7.62 -14.43 12.91
C TYR A 92 7.44 -15.86 12.36
N LYS A 93 6.18 -16.32 12.20
CA LYS A 93 5.87 -17.66 11.69
C LYS A 93 6.41 -17.90 10.29
N ALA A 94 6.38 -16.90 9.41
CA ALA A 94 6.79 -17.07 8.02
C ALA A 94 8.30 -17.01 7.81
N TYR A 95 9.01 -16.16 8.55
CA TYR A 95 10.40 -15.84 8.23
C TYR A 95 11.41 -16.23 9.31
N ILE A 96 11.00 -16.28 10.59
CA ILE A 96 11.89 -16.39 11.75
C ILE A 96 11.82 -17.77 12.41
N ALA A 97 10.62 -18.29 12.64
CA ALA A 97 10.40 -19.54 13.36
C ALA A 97 11.26 -20.70 12.83
N GLU A 98 11.62 -21.64 13.71
CA GLU A 98 12.38 -22.84 13.34
C GLU A 98 11.65 -23.63 12.23
N ILE A 99 10.33 -23.78 12.37
CA ILE A 99 9.45 -24.35 11.34
C ILE A 99 8.69 -23.22 10.67
N LYS A 100 9.20 -22.79 9.51
CA LYS A 100 8.63 -21.68 8.75
C LYS A 100 7.32 -22.06 8.09
N ASN A 101 6.30 -21.23 8.29
CA ASN A 101 5.04 -21.31 7.57
C ASN A 101 4.91 -20.10 6.64
N SER A 102 5.41 -20.21 5.41
CA SER A 102 5.35 -19.14 4.41
C SER A 102 3.92 -18.67 4.13
N HIS A 103 2.94 -19.55 4.29
CA HIS A 103 1.52 -19.23 4.08
C HIS A 103 0.94 -18.32 5.18
N ALA A 104 1.60 -18.16 6.33
CA ALA A 104 1.13 -17.27 7.39
C ALA A 104 0.99 -15.81 6.92
N MET A 105 1.91 -15.33 6.09
CA MET A 105 1.80 -13.98 5.52
C MET A 105 0.74 -13.88 4.43
N ASP A 106 0.54 -14.94 3.64
CA ASP A 106 -0.54 -14.98 2.66
C ASP A 106 -1.90 -14.84 3.36
N VAL A 107 -2.13 -15.64 4.41
CA VAL A 107 -3.34 -15.58 5.23
C VAL A 107 -3.53 -14.17 5.78
N PHE A 108 -2.48 -13.55 6.34
CA PHE A 108 -2.59 -12.19 6.85
C PHE A 108 -2.97 -11.18 5.77
N PHE A 109 -2.21 -11.09 4.69
CA PHE A 109 -2.41 -10.04 3.67
C PHE A 109 -3.64 -10.26 2.79
N LYS A 110 -4.04 -11.51 2.54
CA LYS A 110 -5.17 -11.83 1.66
C LYS A 110 -6.49 -12.00 2.41
N GLU A 111 -6.47 -12.43 3.67
CA GLU A 111 -7.70 -12.73 4.42
C GLU A 111 -7.94 -11.79 5.60
N LYS A 112 -6.90 -11.27 6.26
CA LYS A 112 -7.06 -10.45 7.48
C LYS A 112 -6.97 -8.95 7.20
N LEU A 113 -5.97 -8.52 6.44
CA LEU A 113 -5.76 -7.10 6.15
C LEU A 113 -6.94 -6.42 5.44
N PRO A 114 -7.62 -7.04 4.44
CA PRO A 114 -8.74 -6.38 3.77
C PRO A 114 -9.86 -5.97 4.73
N ASP A 115 -10.12 -6.79 5.74
CA ASP A 115 -11.17 -6.57 6.74
C ASP A 115 -10.70 -5.79 7.99
N ALA A 116 -9.41 -5.44 8.07
CA ALA A 116 -8.87 -4.71 9.22
C ALA A 116 -9.48 -3.30 9.31
N GLU A 117 -9.90 -2.91 10.51
CA GLU A 117 -10.27 -1.52 10.83
C GLU A 117 -9.15 -0.95 11.70
N PHE A 118 -8.50 0.12 11.25
CA PHE A 118 -7.39 0.70 12.00
C PHE A 118 -7.87 1.75 12.99
N GLU A 119 -7.31 1.70 14.20
CA GLU A 119 -7.20 2.85 15.10
C GLU A 119 -5.98 3.69 14.71
N ILE A 120 -5.93 4.99 15.07
CA ILE A 120 -4.84 5.90 14.65
C ILE A 120 -3.47 5.34 15.02
N GLU A 121 -3.32 4.96 16.29
CA GLU A 121 -2.05 4.49 16.84
C GLU A 121 -1.63 3.16 16.20
N GLU A 122 -2.59 2.26 16.00
CA GLU A 122 -2.37 0.96 15.37
C GLU A 122 -1.90 1.10 13.92
N GLU A 123 -2.50 2.01 13.16
CA GLU A 123 -2.12 2.27 11.78
C GLU A 123 -0.66 2.73 11.68
N GLU A 124 -0.27 3.68 12.53
CA GLU A 124 1.09 4.20 12.57
C GLU A 124 2.09 3.09 12.92
N MET A 125 1.76 2.27 13.94
CA MET A 125 2.57 1.11 14.30
C MET A 125 2.72 0.15 13.12
N PHE A 126 1.62 -0.14 12.43
CA PHE A 126 1.61 -1.07 11.31
C PHE A 126 2.45 -0.53 10.13
N LYS A 127 2.33 0.75 9.77
CA LYS A 127 3.16 1.40 8.74
C LYS A 127 4.66 1.27 9.06
N GLN A 128 5.06 1.46 10.32
CA GLN A 128 6.46 1.29 10.73
C GLN A 128 6.95 -0.15 10.59
N LEU A 129 6.12 -1.14 10.94
CA LEU A 129 6.42 -2.56 10.75
C LEU A 129 6.62 -2.91 9.27
N LEU A 130 5.75 -2.39 8.39
CA LEU A 130 5.85 -2.60 6.94
C LEU A 130 7.14 -1.99 6.37
N LEU A 131 7.48 -0.76 6.78
CA LEU A 131 8.71 -0.09 6.34
C LEU A 131 9.98 -0.84 6.82
N LYS A 132 9.97 -1.37 8.04
CA LYS A 132 11.08 -2.17 8.58
C LYS A 132 11.32 -3.48 7.82
N THR A 133 10.27 -4.04 7.23
CA THR A 133 10.26 -5.40 6.65
C THR A 133 10.11 -5.41 5.13
N ILE A 134 10.23 -4.25 4.51
CA ILE A 134 9.87 -3.99 3.10
C ILE A 134 10.34 -5.06 2.12
N LEU A 135 11.58 -5.51 2.23
CA LEU A 135 12.17 -6.50 1.32
C LEU A 135 11.51 -7.89 1.42
N ASN A 136 11.02 -8.26 2.59
CA ASN A 136 10.39 -9.57 2.82
C ASN A 136 8.93 -9.58 2.38
N ILE A 137 8.28 -8.42 2.35
CA ILE A 137 6.84 -8.29 2.07
C ILE A 137 6.53 -7.69 0.70
N GLY A 138 7.54 -7.48 -0.16
CA GLY A 138 7.38 -6.79 -1.44
C GLY A 138 6.38 -7.41 -2.42
N GLN A 139 6.06 -8.70 -2.27
CA GLN A 139 5.01 -9.39 -3.05
C GLN A 139 3.59 -8.96 -2.66
N TYR A 140 3.42 -8.37 -1.47
CA TYR A 140 2.13 -7.94 -0.93
C TYR A 140 1.87 -6.43 -1.12
N GLU A 141 2.71 -5.75 -1.90
CA GLU A 141 2.60 -4.29 -2.08
C GLU A 141 1.22 -3.88 -2.57
N GLU A 142 0.64 -4.61 -3.51
CA GLU A 142 -0.70 -4.32 -4.04
C GLU A 142 -1.74 -4.31 -2.91
N GLN A 143 -1.77 -5.34 -2.06
CA GLN A 143 -2.73 -5.43 -0.94
C GLN A 143 -2.52 -4.31 0.08
N ILE A 144 -1.26 -3.97 0.36
CA ILE A 144 -0.89 -2.90 1.28
C ILE A 144 -1.37 -1.54 0.73
N LEU A 145 -1.04 -1.23 -0.52
CA LEU A 145 -1.38 0.04 -1.15
C LEU A 145 -2.89 0.20 -1.31
N SER A 146 -3.61 -0.85 -1.74
CA SER A 146 -5.06 -0.80 -1.83
C SER A 146 -5.68 -0.51 -0.46
N LYS A 147 -5.18 -1.14 0.61
CA LYS A 147 -5.72 -0.92 1.96
C LYS A 147 -5.53 0.51 2.45
N PHE A 148 -4.33 1.06 2.33
CA PHE A 148 -4.08 2.45 2.74
C PHE A 148 -4.75 3.46 1.80
N ALA A 149 -4.95 3.13 0.53
CA ALA A 149 -5.72 3.96 -0.38
C ALA A 149 -7.21 4.05 0.00
N GLU A 150 -7.78 3.07 0.70
CA GLU A 150 -9.16 3.17 1.22
C GLU A 150 -9.25 4.11 2.43
N TYR A 151 -8.21 4.10 3.28
CA TYR A 151 -8.28 4.62 4.64
C TYR A 151 -7.65 6.01 4.82
N ASP A 152 -6.52 6.26 4.17
CA ASP A 152 -5.71 7.44 4.44
C ASP A 152 -6.20 8.68 3.70
N ASP A 153 -6.04 9.83 4.37
CA ASP A 153 -6.13 11.09 3.67
C ASP A 153 -4.99 11.22 2.64
N PRO A 154 -5.15 12.08 1.62
CA PRO A 154 -4.18 12.17 0.54
C PRO A 154 -2.75 12.51 0.96
N LYS A 155 -2.55 13.23 2.07
CA LYS A 155 -1.23 13.64 2.53
C LYS A 155 -0.53 12.46 3.21
N GLU A 156 -1.19 11.82 4.18
CA GLU A 156 -0.64 10.65 4.89
C GLU A 156 -0.34 9.50 3.93
N LEU A 157 -1.25 9.24 2.99
CA LEU A 157 -1.03 8.25 1.93
C LEU A 157 0.21 8.59 1.10
N SER A 158 0.36 9.87 0.71
CA SER A 158 1.49 10.33 -0.09
C SER A 158 2.83 10.08 0.62
N GLU A 159 2.90 10.38 1.92
CA GLU A 159 4.10 10.18 2.73
C GLU A 159 4.45 8.69 2.86
N PHE A 160 3.45 7.84 3.12
CA PHE A 160 3.65 6.40 3.22
C PHE A 160 4.10 5.78 1.89
N VAL A 161 3.41 6.09 0.79
CA VAL A 161 3.74 5.56 -0.54
C VAL A 161 5.17 5.96 -0.95
N GLU A 162 5.56 7.21 -0.72
CA GLU A 162 6.91 7.71 -1.03
C GLU A 162 8.03 7.05 -0.18
N ALA A 163 7.70 6.55 1.01
CA ALA A 163 8.62 5.80 1.84
C ALA A 163 8.68 4.31 1.46
N PHE A 164 7.60 3.76 0.92
CA PHE A 164 7.42 2.34 0.66
C PHE A 164 7.74 1.97 -0.80
N SER A 165 6.91 2.39 -1.74
CA SER A 165 6.93 1.90 -3.13
C SER A 165 8.25 2.10 -3.88
N PRO A 166 8.98 3.24 -3.76
CA PRO A 166 10.22 3.44 -4.52
C PRO A 166 11.26 2.34 -4.30
N CYS A 167 11.40 1.84 -3.08
CA CYS A 167 12.38 0.80 -2.73
C CYS A 167 12.02 -0.54 -3.39
N LEU A 168 10.73 -0.90 -3.40
CA LEU A 168 10.24 -2.13 -4.01
C LEU A 168 10.38 -2.10 -5.53
N ILE A 169 9.93 -1.03 -6.17
CA ILE A 169 10.00 -0.87 -7.63
C ILE A 169 11.44 -1.01 -8.13
N LEU A 170 12.40 -0.40 -7.43
CA LEU A 170 13.80 -0.40 -7.84
C LEU A 170 14.55 -1.70 -7.53
N SER A 171 14.07 -2.50 -6.57
CA SER A 171 14.69 -3.78 -6.20
C SER A 171 14.18 -4.98 -7.01
N ARG A 172 13.09 -4.82 -7.76
CA ARG A 172 12.49 -5.89 -8.55
C ARG A 172 13.30 -6.23 -9.79
N SER A 173 13.58 -7.52 -9.95
CA SER A 173 14.30 -8.08 -11.10
C SER A 173 13.40 -8.36 -12.30
N THR A 174 12.11 -8.57 -12.06
CA THR A 174 11.12 -8.84 -13.10
C THR A 174 10.09 -7.73 -13.18
N ILE A 175 9.25 -7.74 -14.23
CA ILE A 175 8.11 -6.83 -14.37
C ILE A 175 6.77 -7.44 -13.93
N ASP A 176 6.73 -8.75 -13.62
CA ASP A 176 5.49 -9.51 -13.37
C ASP A 176 4.72 -9.03 -12.12
N TRP A 177 5.37 -8.28 -11.23
CA TRP A 177 4.74 -7.63 -10.08
C TRP A 177 3.73 -6.54 -10.49
N PHE A 178 3.88 -5.97 -11.69
CA PHE A 178 3.06 -4.86 -12.16
C PHE A 178 1.82 -5.39 -12.87
N THR A 179 0.91 -5.94 -12.07
CA THR A 179 -0.37 -6.47 -12.53
C THR A 179 -1.29 -5.34 -13.01
N PRO A 180 -2.36 -5.65 -13.77
CA PRO A 180 -3.40 -4.66 -14.09
C PRO A 180 -4.00 -3.98 -12.84
N ASN A 181 -4.13 -4.73 -11.75
CA ASN A 181 -4.71 -4.23 -10.50
C ASN A 181 -3.75 -3.29 -9.75
N MET A 182 -2.46 -3.60 -9.79
CA MET A 182 -1.39 -2.73 -9.32
C MET A 182 -1.32 -1.42 -10.13
N ALA A 183 -1.43 -1.50 -11.46
CA ALA A 183 -1.45 -0.33 -12.32
C ALA A 183 -2.64 0.60 -11.98
N GLU A 184 -3.83 0.05 -11.80
CA GLU A 184 -5.01 0.82 -11.38
C GLU A 184 -4.82 1.41 -9.97
N THR A 185 -4.23 0.66 -9.05
CA THR A 185 -3.92 1.15 -7.69
C THR A 185 -3.03 2.38 -7.73
N TYR A 186 -1.91 2.36 -8.46
CA TYR A 186 -1.05 3.53 -8.59
C TYR A 186 -1.73 4.69 -9.35
N LYS A 187 -2.59 4.39 -10.31
CA LYS A 187 -3.36 5.39 -11.06
C LYS A 187 -4.29 6.16 -10.12
N GLU A 188 -5.06 5.45 -9.30
CA GLU A 188 -5.96 6.06 -8.30
C GLU A 188 -5.19 6.85 -7.24
N ILE A 189 -4.07 6.33 -6.76
CA ILE A 189 -3.19 7.05 -5.83
C ILE A 189 -2.67 8.35 -6.49
N SER A 190 -2.22 8.29 -7.75
CA SER A 190 -1.66 9.43 -8.47
C SER A 190 -2.67 10.53 -8.81
N LYS A 191 -3.97 10.19 -8.91
CA LYS A 191 -5.05 11.18 -9.12
C LYS A 191 -5.24 12.11 -7.93
N ARG A 192 -4.94 11.62 -6.72
CA ARG A 192 -5.26 12.33 -5.46
C ARG A 192 -4.04 12.75 -4.63
N THR A 193 -2.88 12.13 -4.85
CA THR A 193 -1.65 12.36 -4.07
C THR A 193 -0.48 12.84 -4.95
N SER A 194 0.56 13.37 -4.32
CA SER A 194 1.79 13.81 -4.99
C SER A 194 2.97 12.94 -4.57
N ILE A 195 3.25 11.89 -5.35
CA ILE A 195 4.25 10.86 -5.05
C ILE A 195 5.44 10.84 -6.06
N PRO A 196 6.18 11.95 -6.23
CA PRO A 196 7.18 12.11 -7.28
C PRO A 196 8.35 11.12 -7.23
N LYS A 197 8.79 10.61 -6.07
CA LYS A 197 9.85 9.59 -6.01
C LYS A 197 9.33 8.26 -6.57
N THR A 198 8.07 7.92 -6.27
CA THR A 198 7.39 6.73 -6.78
C THR A 198 7.20 6.83 -8.30
N TRP A 199 6.74 7.97 -8.81
CA TRP A 199 6.67 8.22 -10.26
C TRP A 199 8.04 8.12 -10.92
N TYR A 200 9.08 8.64 -10.28
CA TYR A 200 10.46 8.50 -10.76
C TYR A 200 10.92 7.06 -10.79
N SER A 201 10.64 6.27 -9.75
CA SER A 201 10.96 4.84 -9.72
C SER A 201 10.23 4.07 -10.82
N LEU A 202 8.93 4.33 -11.03
CA LEU A 202 8.16 3.76 -12.16
C LEU A 202 8.82 4.11 -13.49
N TYR A 203 9.14 5.38 -13.73
CA TYR A 203 9.83 5.81 -14.94
C TYR A 203 11.20 5.13 -15.10
N SER A 204 12.01 5.08 -14.04
CA SER A 204 13.34 4.45 -14.05
C SER A 204 13.24 2.97 -14.42
N SER A 205 12.23 2.28 -13.90
CA SER A 205 12.03 0.84 -14.13
C SER A 205 11.78 0.49 -15.60
N LEU A 206 11.22 1.41 -16.40
CA LEU A 206 11.04 1.22 -17.85
C LEU A 206 12.36 0.89 -18.57
N ILE A 207 13.47 1.48 -18.11
CA ILE A 207 14.78 1.37 -18.77
C ILE A 207 15.73 0.47 -17.97
N LYS A 208 15.62 0.48 -16.65
CA LYS A 208 16.61 -0.14 -15.74
C LYS A 208 16.19 -1.50 -15.18
N ASN A 209 14.91 -1.87 -15.24
CA ASN A 209 14.49 -3.19 -14.75
C ASN A 209 15.18 -4.29 -15.57
N PRO A 210 15.78 -5.32 -14.95
CA PRO A 210 16.52 -6.37 -15.68
C PRO A 210 15.72 -7.09 -16.76
N ASP A 211 14.39 -7.18 -16.61
CA ASP A 211 13.50 -7.75 -17.63
C ASP A 211 13.23 -6.82 -18.82
N SER A 212 13.53 -5.52 -18.70
CA SER A 212 13.38 -4.56 -19.78
C SER A 212 14.33 -4.86 -20.93
N PRO A 213 13.84 -4.90 -22.19
CA PRO A 213 14.68 -5.09 -23.37
C PRO A 213 15.77 -4.04 -23.55
N PHE A 214 15.66 -2.88 -22.90
CA PHE A 214 16.70 -1.86 -22.90
C PHE A 214 17.99 -2.28 -22.19
N VAL A 215 17.92 -3.10 -21.14
CA VAL A 215 19.09 -3.45 -20.31
C VAL A 215 20.02 -4.42 -21.05
N ASN A 216 19.45 -5.49 -21.59
CA ASN A 216 20.22 -6.59 -22.20
C ASN A 216 20.15 -6.59 -23.73
N ASN A 217 19.63 -5.52 -24.34
CA ASN A 217 19.38 -5.39 -25.77
C ASN A 217 18.60 -6.59 -26.35
N THR A 218 17.56 -7.02 -25.66
CA THR A 218 16.77 -8.23 -26.00
C THR A 218 15.53 -7.94 -26.85
N PHE A 219 15.52 -6.83 -27.59
CA PHE A 219 14.39 -6.44 -28.45
C PHE A 219 14.04 -7.50 -29.51
N TYR A 220 15.01 -8.33 -29.90
CA TYR A 220 14.82 -9.47 -30.80
C TYR A 220 13.82 -10.53 -30.29
N LEU A 221 13.56 -10.57 -28.97
CA LEU A 221 12.54 -11.44 -28.37
C LEU A 221 11.13 -10.85 -28.54
N LYS A 222 10.62 -10.84 -29.79
CA LYS A 222 9.40 -10.12 -30.20
C LYS A 222 8.20 -10.33 -29.27
N THR A 223 7.90 -11.57 -28.88
CA THR A 223 6.77 -11.89 -27.99
C THR A 223 6.94 -11.27 -26.61
N LYS A 224 8.13 -11.39 -26.00
CA LYS A 224 8.43 -10.80 -24.68
C LYS A 224 8.37 -9.28 -24.76
N THR A 225 9.00 -8.68 -25.78
CA THR A 225 8.99 -7.24 -26.02
C THR A 225 7.57 -6.69 -26.20
N GLN A 226 6.72 -7.36 -26.99
CA GLN A 226 5.32 -6.97 -27.17
C GLN A 226 4.51 -7.08 -25.87
N ARG A 227 4.74 -8.14 -25.09
CA ARG A 227 4.10 -8.31 -23.77
C ARG A 227 4.48 -7.17 -22.83
N ILE A 228 5.77 -6.89 -22.67
CA ILE A 228 6.28 -5.80 -21.82
C ILE A 228 5.72 -4.45 -22.27
N TYR A 229 5.68 -4.19 -23.58
CA TYR A 229 5.10 -2.94 -24.08
C TYR A 229 3.63 -2.78 -23.65
N LYS A 230 2.81 -3.81 -23.84
CA LYS A 230 1.37 -3.77 -23.54
C LYS A 230 1.06 -3.75 -22.05
N GLU A 231 1.74 -4.59 -21.27
CA GLU A 231 1.38 -4.85 -19.87
C GLU A 231 2.16 -3.96 -18.89
N PHE A 232 3.28 -3.37 -19.30
CA PHE A 232 4.13 -2.57 -18.41
C PHE A 232 4.30 -1.12 -18.90
N ILE A 233 4.69 -0.92 -20.16
CA ILE A 233 5.00 0.43 -20.67
C ILE A 233 3.74 1.26 -20.87
N LEU A 234 2.70 0.71 -21.49
CA LEU A 234 1.46 1.46 -21.71
C LEU A 234 0.77 1.87 -20.39
N PRO A 235 0.57 0.97 -19.40
CA PRO A 235 -0.13 1.35 -18.18
C PRO A 235 0.65 2.35 -17.32
N ILE A 236 1.99 2.33 -17.32
CA ILE A 236 2.81 3.38 -16.67
C ILE A 236 2.53 4.76 -17.30
N GLY A 237 2.34 4.82 -18.62
CA GLY A 237 1.93 6.05 -19.30
C GLY A 237 0.56 6.57 -18.83
N GLU A 238 -0.40 5.67 -18.60
CA GLU A 238 -1.71 6.04 -18.05
C GLU A 238 -1.62 6.62 -16.65
N ILE A 239 -0.76 6.07 -15.78
CA ILE A 239 -0.51 6.61 -14.44
C ILE A 239 0.00 8.05 -14.54
N PHE A 240 0.99 8.32 -15.38
CA PHE A 240 1.54 9.67 -15.56
C PHE A 240 0.53 10.67 -16.15
N SER A 241 -0.41 10.20 -16.97
CA SER A 241 -1.48 11.05 -17.49
C SER A 241 -2.48 11.49 -16.41
N CYS A 242 -2.55 10.76 -15.29
CA CYS A 242 -3.47 11.01 -14.18
C CYS A 242 -2.87 11.91 -13.08
N ILE A 243 -1.59 12.31 -13.19
CA ILE A 243 -0.97 13.23 -12.24
C ILE A 243 -1.73 14.56 -12.24
N LYS A 244 -2.15 15.02 -11.06
CA LYS A 244 -2.95 16.25 -10.92
C LYS A 244 -2.15 17.54 -11.06
N ASP A 245 -0.89 17.54 -10.61
CA ASP A 245 0.00 18.69 -10.75
C ASP A 245 0.52 18.78 -12.19
N GLU A 246 0.14 19.84 -12.91
CA GLU A 246 0.42 19.99 -14.34
C GLU A 246 1.93 20.06 -14.64
N ASN A 247 2.73 20.69 -13.77
CA ASN A 247 4.19 20.77 -13.96
C ASN A 247 4.85 19.39 -13.90
N ASN A 248 4.52 18.59 -12.88
CA ASN A 248 5.03 17.23 -12.76
C ASN A 248 4.47 16.33 -13.87
N LYS A 249 3.17 16.45 -14.17
CA LYS A 249 2.52 15.71 -15.25
C LYS A 249 3.21 15.92 -16.58
N GLU A 250 3.47 17.17 -16.98
CA GLU A 250 4.17 17.48 -18.22
C GLU A 250 5.59 16.89 -18.22
N LYS A 251 6.33 17.07 -17.13
CA LYS A 251 7.69 16.53 -16.97
C LYS A 251 7.74 15.02 -17.15
N PHE A 252 6.89 14.27 -16.44
CA PHE A 252 6.87 12.81 -16.50
C PHE A 252 6.34 12.30 -17.83
N ASN A 253 5.29 12.92 -18.39
CA ASN A 253 4.79 12.55 -19.71
C ASN A 253 5.82 12.78 -20.81
N ASN A 254 6.53 13.92 -20.81
CA ASN A 254 7.58 14.19 -21.79
C ASN A 254 8.73 13.20 -21.70
N ALA A 255 9.16 12.83 -20.49
CA ALA A 255 10.19 11.80 -20.28
C ALA A 255 9.71 10.43 -20.76
N TYR A 256 8.48 10.04 -20.41
CA TYR A 256 7.85 8.80 -20.84
C TYR A 256 7.73 8.69 -22.36
N GLN A 257 7.26 9.73 -23.05
CA GLN A 257 7.09 9.72 -24.50
C GLN A 257 8.41 9.50 -25.25
N LYS A 258 9.54 10.01 -24.73
CA LYS A 258 10.87 9.73 -25.29
C LYS A 258 11.21 8.25 -25.21
N VAL A 259 10.96 7.62 -24.06
CA VAL A 259 11.20 6.17 -23.86
C VAL A 259 10.27 5.34 -24.72
N LYS A 260 8.97 5.67 -24.76
CA LYS A 260 7.96 4.98 -25.56
C LYS A 260 8.34 4.98 -27.05
N ARG A 261 8.69 6.14 -27.62
CA ARG A 261 9.11 6.24 -29.03
C ARG A 261 10.37 5.43 -29.32
N ALA A 262 11.36 5.47 -28.42
CA ALA A 262 12.59 4.68 -28.56
C ALA A 262 12.31 3.17 -28.49
N TYR A 263 11.33 2.76 -27.68
CA TYR A 263 10.87 1.37 -27.61
C TYR A 263 10.18 0.95 -28.90
N GLU A 264 9.22 1.76 -29.38
CA GLU A 264 8.48 1.52 -30.62
C GLU A 264 9.40 1.44 -31.84
N SER A 265 10.39 2.34 -31.96
CA SER A 265 11.35 2.28 -33.06
C SER A 265 12.15 0.98 -33.04
N LYS A 266 12.57 0.51 -31.86
CA LYS A 266 13.32 -0.74 -31.73
C LYS A 266 12.46 -1.99 -31.92
N MET A 267 11.15 -1.92 -31.67
CA MET A 267 10.22 -2.99 -32.00
C MET A 267 9.98 -3.14 -33.50
N GLN A 268 10.10 -2.04 -34.26
CA GLN A 268 9.87 -2.00 -35.70
C GLN A 268 11.11 -2.36 -36.53
N ILE A 269 12.31 -2.28 -35.95
CA ILE A 269 13.56 -2.63 -36.64
C ILE A 269 13.80 -4.16 -36.55
N GLU A 270 13.48 -4.82 -37.67
CA GLU A 270 13.88 -6.14 -38.21
C GLU A 270 13.93 -7.37 -37.27
#